data_AF-U9T1H2-F1
#
_entry.id   AF-U9T1H2-F1
#
_cell.length_a   1.000
_cell.length_b   1.000
_cell.length_c   1.000
_cell.angle_alpha   90.00
_cell.angle_beta   90.00
_cell.angle_gamma   90.00
#
_symmetry.space_group_name_H-M   'P 1'
#
loop_
_entity.id
_entity.type
_entity.pdbx_description
1 polymer ?
#
loop_
_entity_poly.entity_id
_entity_poly.type
_entity_poly.pdbx_seq_one_letter_code
_entity_poly.pdbx_strand_id
1 'polypeptide(L)'
;MAHEFIYSEIHRAEKLAENTQNNKEKQYESIKQTILADQTFTSDERSHAIKLINKKIDKYKVRENKGTRRICENCKQECLATLYCEYCQFGLMDIMMNGILKKIN
;
A
#
# COMPACT_ATOMS: atom_id res chain seq x y z
N MET A 1 -11.53 9.78 -11.37
CA MET A 1 -10.86 11.08 -11.22
C MET A 1 -9.91 11.10 -10.01
N ALA A 2 -10.33 11.40 -8.77
CA ALA A 2 -9.38 11.50 -7.62
C ALA A 2 -8.69 10.16 -7.27
N HIS A 3 -9.41 9.05 -7.30
CA HIS A 3 -8.83 7.73 -7.05
C HIS A 3 -7.76 7.34 -8.09
N GLU A 4 -8.00 7.58 -9.38
CA GLU A 4 -7.05 7.25 -10.45
C GLU A 4 -5.75 8.05 -10.31
N PHE A 5 -5.85 9.33 -9.97
CA PHE A 5 -4.69 10.18 -9.66
C PHE A 5 -3.88 9.63 -8.49
N ILE A 6 -4.52 9.30 -7.36
CA ILE A 6 -3.82 8.73 -6.21
C ILE A 6 -3.09 7.44 -6.59
N TYR A 7 -3.71 6.56 -7.38
CA TYR A 7 -3.07 5.33 -7.82
C TYR A 7 -1.89 5.56 -8.76
N SER A 8 -2.00 6.50 -9.71
CA SER A 8 -0.91 6.80 -10.64
C SER A 8 0.32 7.33 -9.89
N GLU A 9 0.10 8.22 -8.93
CA GLU A 9 1.18 8.80 -8.14
C GLU A 9 1.83 7.80 -7.19
N ILE A 10 1.04 6.92 -6.56
CA ILE A 10 1.59 5.78 -5.79
C ILE A 10 2.45 4.90 -6.69
N HIS A 11 1.96 4.55 -7.88
CA HIS A 11 2.69 3.68 -8.80
C HIS A 11 4.00 4.33 -9.28
N ARG A 12 3.99 5.64 -9.54
CA ARG A 12 5.19 6.43 -9.87
C ARG A 12 6.22 6.37 -8.73
N ALA A 13 5.79 6.59 -7.49
CA ALA A 13 6.64 6.53 -6.31
C ALA A 13 7.23 5.12 -6.09
N GLU A 14 6.43 4.07 -6.31
CA GLU A 14 6.88 2.68 -6.22
C GLU A 14 7.98 2.37 -7.23
N LYS A 15 7.78 2.74 -8.49
CA LYS A 15 8.78 2.55 -9.55
C LYS A 15 10.10 3.27 -9.23
N LEU A 16 10.03 4.46 -8.65
CA LEU A 16 11.23 5.21 -8.24
C LEU A 16 11.97 4.52 -7.09
N ALA A 17 11.24 4.05 -6.08
CA ALA A 17 11.82 3.39 -4.92
C ALA A 17 12.47 2.04 -5.28
N GLU A 18 11.88 1.26 -6.18
CA GLU A 18 12.42 -0.02 -6.64
C GLU A 18 13.78 0.12 -7.32
N ASN A 19 13.98 1.19 -8.09
CA ASN A 19 15.25 1.47 -8.76
C ASN A 19 16.36 1.95 -7.80
N THR A 20 16.01 2.38 -6.59
CA THR A 20 16.93 3.09 -5.69
C THR A 20 17.30 2.29 -4.44
N GLN A 21 16.46 1.35 -4.00
CA GLN A 21 16.61 0.66 -2.71
C GLN A 21 16.45 -0.86 -2.86
N ASN A 22 17.41 -1.65 -2.35
CA ASN A 22 17.31 -3.12 -2.38
C ASN A 22 16.44 -3.70 -1.24
N ASN A 23 16.11 -2.92 -0.22
CA ASN A 23 15.32 -3.37 0.92
C ASN A 23 13.88 -2.89 0.81
N LYS A 24 12.90 -3.82 0.80
CA LYS A 24 11.47 -3.53 0.69
C LYS A 24 10.95 -2.61 1.79
N GLU A 25 11.42 -2.74 3.04
CA GLU A 25 11.03 -1.83 4.13
C GLU A 25 11.53 -0.40 3.85
N LYS A 26 12.76 -0.24 3.35
CA LYS A 26 13.28 1.07 2.93
C LYS A 26 12.53 1.64 1.72
N GLN A 27 12.11 0.79 0.78
CA GLN A 27 11.28 1.21 -0.36
C GLN A 27 9.97 1.82 0.13
N TYR A 28 9.26 1.15 1.04
CA TYR A 28 7.98 1.62 1.56
C TYR A 28 8.10 2.93 2.34
N GLU A 29 9.14 3.09 3.16
CA GLU A 29 9.40 4.35 3.85
C GLU A 29 9.71 5.48 2.86
N SER A 30 10.48 5.21 1.80
CA SER A 30 10.73 6.19 0.73
C SER A 30 9.43 6.60 0.03
N ILE A 31 8.57 5.64 -0.32
CA ILE A 31 7.28 5.91 -0.98
C ILE A 31 6.40 6.82 -0.11
N LYS A 32 6.32 6.54 1.21
CA LYS A 32 5.59 7.42 2.13
C LYS A 32 6.13 8.84 2.12
N GLN A 33 7.45 9.01 2.21
CA GLN A 33 8.06 10.34 2.22
C GLN A 33 7.80 11.09 0.92
N THR A 34 7.87 10.42 -0.24
CA THR A 34 7.51 11.01 -1.52
C THR A 34 6.07 11.52 -1.52
N ILE A 35 5.10 10.70 -1.07
CA ILE A 35 3.68 11.08 -1.03
C ILE A 35 3.42 12.21 -0.02
N LEU A 36 4.10 12.19 1.14
CA LEU A 36 3.96 13.24 2.17
C LEU A 36 4.50 14.58 1.68
N ALA A 37 5.61 14.57 0.94
CA ALA A 37 6.23 15.78 0.39
C ALA A 37 5.53 16.30 -0.88
N ASP A 38 4.70 15.49 -1.53
CA ASP A 38 4.03 15.87 -2.77
C ASP A 38 2.88 16.86 -2.49
N GLN A 39 3.08 18.09 -2.97
CA GLN A 39 2.15 19.21 -2.83
C GLN A 39 0.98 19.13 -3.81
N THR A 40 1.02 18.23 -4.80
CA THR A 40 -0.09 18.02 -5.73
C THR A 40 -1.31 17.37 -5.08
N PHE A 41 -1.10 16.65 -3.97
CA PHE A 41 -2.18 16.03 -3.19
C PHE A 41 -2.87 17.06 -2.28
N THR A 42 -4.19 17.05 -2.30
CA THR A 42 -4.99 17.61 -1.20
C THR A 42 -4.78 16.81 0.09
N SER A 43 -5.18 17.38 1.23
CA SER A 43 -5.05 16.70 2.54
C SER A 43 -5.76 15.33 2.58
N ASP A 44 -6.93 15.25 1.96
CA ASP A 44 -7.74 14.03 1.94
C ASP A 44 -7.13 12.97 1.01
N GLU A 45 -6.67 13.39 -0.18
CA GLU A 45 -6.00 12.49 -1.12
C GLU A 45 -4.70 11.94 -0.56
N ARG A 46 -3.91 12.79 0.13
CA ARG A 46 -2.68 12.36 0.82
C ARG A 46 -3.00 11.34 1.91
N SER A 47 -3.99 11.63 2.74
CA SER A 47 -4.42 10.71 3.80
C SER A 47 -4.90 9.37 3.23
N HIS A 48 -5.63 9.41 2.11
CA HIS A 48 -6.04 8.22 1.39
C HIS A 48 -4.83 7.44 0.86
N ALA A 49 -3.91 8.11 0.17
CA ALA A 49 -2.71 7.51 -0.39
C ALA A 49 -1.85 6.81 0.68
N ILE A 50 -1.61 7.46 1.82
CA ILE A 50 -0.88 6.88 2.96
C ILE A 50 -1.60 5.65 3.51
N LYS A 51 -2.93 5.67 3.61
CA LYS A 51 -3.72 4.50 4.01
C LYS A 51 -3.54 3.32 3.03
N LEU A 52 -3.44 3.59 1.72
CA LEU A 52 -3.18 2.56 0.71
C LEU A 52 -1.78 1.96 0.86
N ILE A 53 -0.77 2.81 1.03
CA ILE A 53 0.61 2.36 1.25
C ILE A 53 0.73 1.52 2.52
N ASN A 54 0.14 1.95 3.64
CA ASN A 54 0.17 1.15 4.86
C ASN A 54 -0.52 -0.22 4.70
N LYS A 55 -1.62 -0.30 3.94
CA LYS A 55 -2.23 -1.58 3.58
C LYS A 55 -1.30 -2.47 2.74
N LYS A 56 -0.52 -1.90 1.81
CA LYS A 56 0.50 -2.64 1.04
C LYS A 56 1.64 -3.14 1.93
N ILE A 57 2.13 -2.30 2.86
CA ILE A 57 3.15 -2.68 3.86
C ILE A 57 2.65 -3.84 4.71
N ASP A 58 1.43 -3.76 5.20
CA ASP A 58 0.84 -4.81 6.00
C ASP A 58 0.67 -6.12 5.22
N LYS A 59 0.25 -6.07 3.95
CA LYS A 59 0.24 -7.24 3.06
C LYS A 59 1.62 -7.84 2.89
N TYR A 60 2.66 -7.01 2.74
CA TYR A 60 4.04 -7.47 2.69
C TYR A 60 4.45 -8.15 4.02
N LYS A 61 4.17 -7.52 5.16
CA LYS A 61 4.43 -8.09 6.49
C LYS A 61 3.77 -9.44 6.71
N VAL A 62 2.50 -9.58 6.32
CA VAL A 62 1.78 -10.87 6.33
C VAL A 62 2.52 -11.92 5.49
N ARG A 63 2.89 -11.59 4.24
CA ARG A 63 3.61 -12.51 3.35
C ARG A 63 4.96 -12.95 3.92
N GLU A 64 5.66 -12.05 4.58
CA GLU A 64 6.96 -12.32 5.21
C GLU A 64 6.85 -12.87 6.63
N ASN A 65 5.63 -13.08 7.14
CA ASN A 65 5.36 -13.46 8.53
C ASN A 65 6.08 -12.56 9.56
N LYS A 66 6.12 -11.25 9.28
CA LYS A 66 6.72 -10.21 10.14
C LYS A 66 5.65 -9.38 10.86
N GLY A 67 5.95 -8.95 12.08
CA GLY A 67 5.12 -8.01 12.82
C GLY A 67 4.46 -8.63 14.05
N THR A 68 3.49 -7.91 14.60
CA THR A 68 2.78 -8.29 15.82
C THR A 68 1.36 -8.70 15.48
N ARG A 69 0.91 -9.81 16.04
CA ARG A 69 -0.47 -10.25 15.92
C ARG A 69 -1.41 -9.36 16.73
N ARG A 70 -2.64 -9.20 16.24
CA ARG A 70 -3.75 -8.55 16.94
C ARG A 70 -5.05 -9.28 16.65
N ILE A 71 -6.06 -9.11 17.49
CA ILE A 71 -7.41 -9.55 17.16
C ILE A 71 -8.04 -8.54 16.18
N CYS A 72 -8.47 -9.03 15.02
CA CYS A 72 -9.17 -8.21 14.04
C CYS A 72 -10.54 -7.80 14.58
N GLU A 73 -10.82 -6.50 14.63
CA GLU A 73 -12.12 -6.00 15.11
C GLU A 73 -13.30 -6.49 14.27
N ASN A 74 -13.07 -6.75 12.97
CA ASN A 74 -14.11 -7.17 12.03
C ASN A 74 -14.39 -8.68 12.09
N CYS A 75 -13.39 -9.53 11.83
CA CYS A 75 -13.59 -10.98 11.77
C CYS A 75 -13.27 -11.73 13.07
N LYS A 76 -12.79 -11.03 14.11
CA LYS A 76 -12.40 -11.58 15.42
C LYS A 76 -11.28 -12.63 15.38
N GLN A 77 -10.61 -12.81 14.23
CA GLN A 77 -9.43 -13.67 14.08
C GLN A 77 -8.16 -12.96 14.51
N GLU A 78 -7.18 -13.71 15.02
CA GLU A 78 -5.84 -13.20 15.26
C GLU A 78 -5.08 -13.01 13.95
N CYS A 79 -4.85 -11.76 13.54
CA CYS A 79 -4.19 -11.37 12.30
C CYS A 79 -2.86 -10.65 12.52
N LEU A 80 -1.91 -10.78 11.59
CA LEU A 80 -0.53 -10.31 11.75
C LEU A 80 -0.32 -8.80 11.50
N ALA A 81 -1.28 -8.14 10.86
CA ALA A 81 -1.15 -6.77 10.38
C ALA A 81 -2.10 -5.78 11.10
N THR A 82 -1.79 -4.48 11.01
CA THR A 82 -2.52 -3.42 11.75
C THR A 82 -3.77 -2.91 11.05
N LEU A 83 -3.68 -2.58 9.76
CA LEU A 83 -4.75 -2.06 8.90
C LEU A 83 -5.25 -3.08 7.89
N TYR A 84 -4.44 -4.10 7.59
CA TYR A 84 -4.84 -5.26 6.80
C TYR A 84 -5.16 -6.44 7.72
N CYS A 85 -6.06 -7.32 7.29
CA CYS A 85 -6.33 -8.60 7.93
C CYS A 85 -6.39 -9.65 6.84
N GLU A 86 -5.51 -10.65 6.92
CA GLU A 86 -5.39 -11.74 5.96
C GLU A 86 -6.61 -12.67 5.88
N TYR A 87 -7.50 -12.59 6.87
CA TYR A 87 -8.77 -13.32 6.91
C TYR A 87 -9.98 -12.48 6.50
N CYS A 88 -9.87 -11.14 6.50
CA CYS A 88 -10.93 -10.29 5.98
C CYS A 88 -10.85 -10.29 4.45
N GLN A 89 -11.96 -10.63 3.80
CA GLN A 89 -12.03 -10.94 2.37
C GLN A 89 -11.31 -9.91 1.49
N PHE A 90 -10.31 -10.41 0.75
CA PHE A 90 -9.54 -9.74 -0.30
C PHE A 90 -10.45 -9.14 -1.38
N GLY A 91 -10.00 -8.12 -2.12
CA GLY A 91 -10.56 -7.92 -3.47
C GLY A 91 -10.28 -6.62 -4.20
N LEU A 92 -10.85 -5.49 -3.77
CA LEU A 92 -11.07 -4.38 -4.72
C LEU A 92 -9.85 -3.51 -5.06
N MET A 93 -8.68 -3.77 -4.46
CA MET A 93 -7.44 -3.07 -4.81
C MET A 93 -6.34 -3.95 -5.40
N ASP A 94 -6.47 -5.28 -5.34
CA ASP A 94 -5.51 -6.15 -6.01
C ASP A 94 -5.76 -6.19 -7.54
N ILE A 95 -6.97 -5.88 -7.99
CA ILE A 95 -7.30 -5.86 -9.44
C ILE A 95 -6.75 -4.60 -10.13
N MET A 96 -6.75 -3.43 -9.48
CA MET A 96 -6.28 -2.21 -10.14
C MET A 96 -4.75 -2.13 -10.28
N MET A 97 -3.99 -2.72 -9.35
CA MET A 97 -2.53 -2.81 -9.48
C MET A 97 -2.09 -3.90 -10.48
N ASN A 98 -2.83 -5.01 -10.61
CA ASN A 98 -2.54 -6.04 -11.61
C ASN A 98 -3.10 -5.71 -13.02
N GLY A 99 -4.15 -4.90 -13.11
CA GLY A 99 -4.78 -4.49 -14.36
C GLY A 99 -3.96 -3.49 -15.18
N ILE A 100 -3.15 -2.66 -14.53
CA ILE A 100 -2.21 -1.75 -15.21
C ILE A 100 -1.03 -2.54 -15.79
N LEU A 101 -0.52 -3.56 -15.08
CA LEU A 101 0.55 -4.42 -15.57
C LEU A 101 0.13 -5.32 -16.75
N LYS A 102 -1.15 -5.71 -16.84
CA LYS A 102 -1.67 -6.49 -17.98
C LYS A 102 -1.95 -5.67 -19.25
N LYS A 103 -1.90 -4.33 -19.21
CA LYS A 103 -2.07 -3.48 -20.40
C LYS A 103 -0.76 -3.13 -21.12
N ILE A 104 0.37 -3.62 -20.64
CA ILE A 104 1.71 -3.40 -21.23
C ILE A 104 2.22 -4.65 -21.97
N ASN A 105 1.34 -5.62 -22.27
CA ASN A 105 1.67 -6.77 -23.10
C ASN A 105 0.65 -6.95 -24.23
#